data_AF-A0A2N1UXI3-F1
#
_entry.id   AF-A0A2N1UXI3-F1
#
_cell.length_a   1.000
_cell.length_b   1.000
_cell.length_c   1.000
_cell.angle_alpha   90.00
_cell.angle_beta   90.00
_cell.angle_gamma   90.00
#
_symmetry.space_group_name_H-M   'P 1'
#
loop_
_entity.id
_entity.type
_entity.pdbx_description
1 polymer ?
#
loop_
_entity_poly.entity_id
_entity_poly.type
_entity_poly.pdbx_seq_one_letter_code
_entity_poly.pdbx_strand_id
1 'polypeptide(L)'
;MQIRELYAYRRFERNLIGLLALMFVVSGLFKFFAPALLPLSFASFGYPVWFAYVVALAEIGGGILLLGQRSCFYGASLLGLILFGAFLTHLIHGQNQLAVVPLALMCQLLMLAHLHSERVVAQVERLLRWYELDGKIAFKSGS
;
A
#
# COMPACT_ATOMS: atom_id res chain seq x y z
N MET A 1 31.32 -13.75 2.07
CA MET A 1 30.03 -14.49 2.14
C MET A 1 28.84 -13.54 2.36
N GLN A 2 28.90 -12.60 3.32
CA GLN A 2 27.81 -11.66 3.67
C GLN A 2 27.25 -10.76 2.54
N ILE A 3 28.07 -10.33 1.57
CA ILE A 3 27.61 -9.39 0.52
C ILE A 3 26.59 -10.05 -0.44
N ARG A 4 26.76 -11.34 -0.77
CA ARG A 4 25.86 -12.05 -1.71
C ARG A 4 24.45 -12.21 -1.15
N GLU A 5 24.32 -12.41 0.16
CA GLU A 5 23.02 -12.56 0.83
C GLU A 5 22.23 -11.24 0.85
N LEU A 6 22.92 -10.11 1.08
CA LEU A 6 22.30 -8.78 1.03
C LEU A 6 21.79 -8.43 -0.38
N TYR A 7 22.48 -8.88 -1.43
CA TYR A 7 22.01 -8.72 -2.81
C TYR A 7 20.81 -9.62 -3.11
N ALA A 8 20.83 -10.87 -2.64
CA ALA A 8 19.71 -11.80 -2.81
C ALA A 8 18.44 -11.27 -2.12
N TYR A 9 18.57 -10.75 -0.89
CA TYR A 9 17.46 -10.17 -0.15
C TYR A 9 16.86 -8.95 -0.86
N ARG A 10 17.69 -7.98 -1.25
CA ARG A 10 17.22 -6.79 -1.99
C ARG A 10 16.63 -7.13 -3.36
N ARG A 11 17.14 -8.19 -4.02
CA ARG A 11 16.57 -8.65 -5.30
C ARG A 11 15.21 -9.30 -5.09
N PHE A 12 15.08 -10.14 -4.06
CA PHE A 12 13.81 -10.77 -3.70
C PHE A 12 12.75 -9.73 -3.35
N GLU A 13 13.08 -8.75 -2.51
CA GLU A 13 12.21 -7.63 -2.16
C GLU A 13 11.72 -6.89 -3.41
N ARG A 14 12.63 -6.52 -4.32
CA ARG A 14 12.25 -5.82 -5.56
C ARG A 14 11.36 -6.66 -6.47
N ASN A 15 11.63 -7.96 -6.58
CA ASN A 15 10.79 -8.87 -7.36
C ASN A 15 9.38 -8.99 -6.73
N LEU A 16 9.29 -9.09 -5.40
CA LEU A 16 8.02 -9.13 -4.67
C LEU A 16 7.22 -7.85 -4.86
N ILE A 17 7.85 -6.68 -4.72
CA ILE A 17 7.22 -5.38 -4.96
C ILE A 17 6.69 -5.31 -6.40
N GLY A 18 7.48 -5.71 -7.39
CA GLY A 18 7.07 -5.72 -8.79
C GLY A 18 5.87 -6.64 -9.05
N LEU A 19 5.86 -7.82 -8.44
CA LEU A 19 4.76 -8.77 -8.56
C LEU A 19 3.47 -8.22 -7.92
N LEU A 20 3.56 -7.72 -6.68
CA LEU A 20 2.41 -7.13 -5.99
C LEU A 20 1.86 -5.92 -6.74
N ALA A 21 2.74 -5.02 -7.18
CA ALA A 21 2.35 -3.86 -7.99
C ALA A 21 1.59 -4.29 -9.25
N LEU A 22 2.11 -5.27 -9.98
CA LEU A 22 1.46 -5.79 -11.18
C LEU A 22 0.09 -6.40 -10.85
N MET A 23 0.00 -7.24 -9.82
CA MET A 23 -1.26 -7.87 -9.39
C MET A 23 -2.34 -6.83 -9.07
N PHE A 24 -1.99 -5.78 -8.32
CA PHE A 24 -2.94 -4.71 -7.96
C PHE A 24 -3.32 -3.82 -9.13
N VAL A 25 -2.37 -3.47 -10.01
CA VAL A 25 -2.70 -2.70 -11.22
C VAL A 25 -3.64 -3.49 -12.12
N VAL A 26 -3.35 -4.78 -12.37
CA VAL A 26 -4.20 -5.64 -13.19
C VAL A 26 -5.58 -5.82 -12.54
N SER A 27 -5.62 -6.09 -11.23
CA SER A 27 -6.87 -6.16 -10.46
C SER A 27 -7.71 -4.89 -10.58
N GLY A 28 -7.09 -3.72 -10.41
CA GLY A 28 -7.78 -2.43 -10.51
C GLY A 28 -8.27 -2.16 -11.92
N LEU A 29 -7.51 -2.50 -12.96
CA LEU A 29 -7.96 -2.40 -14.35
C LEU A 29 -9.19 -3.26 -14.62
N PHE A 30 -9.23 -4.49 -14.12
CA PHE A 30 -10.42 -5.34 -14.23
C PHE A 30 -11.64 -4.72 -13.54
N LYS A 31 -11.47 -4.17 -12.33
CA LYS A 31 -12.55 -3.47 -11.61
C LYS A 31 -13.01 -2.20 -12.33
N PHE A 32 -12.11 -1.52 -13.02
CA PHE A 32 -12.43 -0.29 -13.76
C PHE A 32 -13.19 -0.57 -15.06
N PHE A 33 -12.76 -1.54 -15.86
CA PHE A 33 -13.39 -1.82 -17.16
C PHE A 33 -14.60 -2.75 -17.07
N ALA A 34 -14.65 -3.60 -16.04
CA ALA A 34 -15.63 -4.67 -15.95
C ALA A 34 -16.26 -4.81 -14.55
N PRO A 35 -16.75 -3.72 -13.92
CA PRO A 35 -17.24 -3.75 -12.53
C PRO A 35 -18.44 -4.69 -12.31
N ALA A 36 -19.23 -4.97 -13.35
CA ALA A 36 -20.43 -5.82 -13.29
C ALA A 36 -20.20 -7.27 -13.75
N LEU A 37 -19.06 -7.58 -14.39
CA LEU A 37 -18.79 -8.91 -14.97
C LEU A 37 -18.13 -9.88 -13.97
N LEU A 38 -17.72 -9.38 -12.80
CA LEU A 38 -17.15 -10.21 -11.74
C LEU A 38 -18.27 -10.95 -10.99
N PRO A 39 -18.19 -12.29 -10.83
CA PRO A 39 -19.14 -13.08 -10.05
C PRO A 39 -19.28 -12.61 -8.58
N LEU A 40 -18.25 -11.92 -8.10
CA LEU A 40 -18.13 -11.28 -6.78
C LEU A 40 -18.10 -9.75 -6.94
N SER A 41 -19.00 -9.22 -7.77
CA SER A 41 -19.07 -7.78 -7.99
C SER A 41 -19.45 -7.05 -6.71
N PHE A 42 -19.08 -5.78 -6.63
CA PHE A 42 -19.47 -4.90 -5.53
C PHE A 42 -20.99 -4.86 -5.31
N ALA A 43 -21.78 -4.99 -6.38
CA ALA A 43 -23.24 -5.06 -6.30
C ALA A 43 -23.74 -6.30 -5.53
N SER A 44 -23.05 -7.44 -5.63
CA SER A 44 -23.38 -8.65 -4.87
C SER A 44 -23.19 -8.49 -3.36
N PHE A 45 -22.35 -7.53 -2.95
CA PHE A 45 -22.10 -7.16 -1.55
C PHE A 45 -22.95 -5.96 -1.09
N GLY A 46 -23.89 -5.50 -1.91
CA GLY A 46 -24.73 -4.34 -1.61
C GLY A 46 -24.04 -2.98 -1.78
N TYR A 47 -22.82 -2.94 -2.35
CA TYR A 47 -22.15 -1.68 -2.66
C TYR A 47 -22.63 -1.10 -3.99
N PRO A 48 -22.72 0.24 -4.09
CA PRO A 48 -23.04 0.89 -5.36
C PRO A 48 -21.89 0.71 -6.35
N VAL A 49 -22.21 0.59 -7.65
CA VAL A 49 -21.22 0.35 -8.72
C VAL A 49 -20.10 1.40 -8.74
N TRP A 50 -20.41 2.66 -8.40
CA TRP A 50 -19.40 3.72 -8.41
C TRP A 50 -18.23 3.46 -7.44
N PHE A 51 -18.49 2.72 -6.36
CA PHE A 51 -17.47 2.37 -5.37
C PHE A 51 -16.39 1.48 -5.98
N ALA A 52 -16.74 0.65 -6.95
CA ALA A 52 -15.78 -0.18 -7.69
C ALA A 52 -14.72 0.67 -8.41
N TYR A 53 -15.10 1.82 -8.98
CA TYR A 53 -14.15 2.72 -9.65
C TYR A 53 -13.21 3.39 -8.65
N VAL A 54 -13.70 3.76 -7.47
CA VAL A 54 -12.87 4.36 -6.42
C VAL A 54 -11.82 3.35 -5.94
N VAL A 55 -12.25 2.11 -5.66
CA VAL A 55 -11.34 1.02 -5.28
C VAL A 55 -10.37 0.72 -6.42
N ALA A 56 -10.84 0.68 -7.68
CA ALA A 56 -10.00 0.43 -8.84
C ALA A 56 -8.88 1.47 -9.00
N LEU A 57 -9.22 2.76 -8.93
CA LEU A 57 -8.24 3.84 -9.01
C LEU A 57 -7.26 3.80 -7.85
N ALA A 58 -7.72 3.47 -6.64
CA ALA A 58 -6.86 3.33 -5.48
C ALA A 58 -5.94 2.10 -5.57
N GLU A 59 -6.41 0.97 -6.11
CA GLU A 59 -5.58 -0.21 -6.38
C GLU A 59 -4.50 0.08 -7.43
N ILE A 60 -4.86 0.75 -8.53
CA ILE A 60 -3.90 1.15 -9.58
C ILE A 60 -2.88 2.14 -9.00
N GLY A 61 -3.35 3.19 -8.32
CA GLY A 61 -2.50 4.21 -7.71
C GLY A 61 -1.56 3.61 -6.66
N GLY A 62 -2.08 2.75 -5.78
CA GLY A 62 -1.29 2.04 -4.78
C GLY A 62 -0.24 1.11 -5.40
N GLY A 63 -0.60 0.39 -6.46
CA GLY A 63 0.34 -0.46 -7.21
C GLY A 63 1.45 0.34 -7.88
N ILE A 64 1.16 1.52 -8.43
CA ILE A 64 2.18 2.43 -8.98
C ILE A 64 3.08 2.98 -7.86
N LEU A 65 2.50 3.37 -6.72
CA LEU A 65 3.25 3.89 -5.57
C LEU A 65 4.21 2.84 -4.98
N LEU A 66 3.84 1.56 -4.99
CA LEU A 66 4.70 0.45 -4.56
C LEU A 66 6.03 0.40 -5.32
N LEU A 67 6.04 0.73 -6.62
CA LEU A 67 7.26 0.69 -7.44
C LEU A 67 8.26 1.78 -7.04
N GLY A 68 7.81 2.86 -6.43
CA GLY A 68 8.67 3.97 -6.02
C GLY A 68 9.35 3.71 -4.68
N GLN A 69 10.67 3.82 -4.65
CA GLN A 69 11.46 3.51 -3.44
C GLN A 69 11.21 4.46 -2.25
N ARG A 70 10.68 5.66 -2.52
CA ARG A 70 10.25 6.63 -1.50
C ARG A 70 8.75 6.58 -1.21
N SER A 71 7.96 6.05 -2.14
CA SER A 71 6.50 5.98 -2.06
C SER A 71 5.96 4.61 -1.65
N CYS A 72 6.83 3.59 -1.57
CA CYS A 72 6.47 2.21 -1.25
C CYS A 72 5.64 2.12 0.03
N PHE A 73 6.02 2.86 1.08
CA PHE A 73 5.25 2.92 2.32
C PHE A 73 3.80 3.37 2.11
N TYR A 74 3.59 4.46 1.35
CA TYR A 74 2.25 4.99 1.08
C TYR A 74 1.42 4.03 0.22
N GLY A 75 2.04 3.43 -0.80
CA GLY A 75 1.38 2.43 -1.66
C GLY A 75 0.97 1.19 -0.86
N ALA A 76 1.89 0.65 -0.06
CA ALA A 76 1.64 -0.53 0.78
C ALA A 76 0.53 -0.29 1.82
N SER A 77 0.54 0.87 2.49
CA SER A 77 -0.50 1.24 3.46
C SER A 77 -1.88 1.43 2.82
N LEU A 78 -1.93 2.11 1.67
CA LEU A 78 -3.19 2.31 0.93
C LEU A 78 -3.78 0.97 0.50
N LEU A 79 -2.98 0.11 -0.14
CA LEU A 79 -3.42 -1.21 -0.58
C LEU A 79 -3.78 -2.12 0.59
N GLY A 80 -3.06 -2.03 1.70
CA GLY A 80 -3.36 -2.76 2.94
C GLY A 80 -4.75 -2.37 3.49
N LEU A 81 -5.09 -1.08 3.48
CA LEU A 81 -6.42 -0.61 3.90
C LEU A 81 -7.54 -1.13 2.99
N ILE A 82 -7.32 -1.16 1.68
CA ILE A 82 -8.28 -1.72 0.71
C ILE A 82 -8.50 -3.20 0.98
N LEU A 83 -7.43 -3.97 1.17
CA LEU A 83 -7.52 -5.40 1.46
C LEU A 83 -8.15 -5.69 2.82
N PHE A 84 -7.94 -4.83 3.81
CA PHE A 84 -8.66 -4.95 5.09
C PHE A 84 -10.17 -4.81 4.89
N GLY A 85 -10.60 -3.84 4.07
CA GLY A 85 -12.00 -3.71 3.65
C GLY A 85 -12.51 -4.97 2.95
N ALA A 86 -11.77 -5.48 1.95
CA ALA A 86 -12.14 -6.69 1.22
C ALA A 86 -12.23 -7.93 2.13
N PHE A 87 -11.29 -8.08 3.05
CA PHE A 87 -11.29 -9.15 4.05
C PHE A 87 -12.56 -9.12 4.91
N LEU A 88 -12.92 -7.95 5.45
CA LEU A 88 -14.14 -7.78 6.22
C LEU A 88 -15.40 -8.05 5.38
N THR A 89 -15.45 -7.55 4.14
CA THR A 89 -16.57 -7.81 3.23
C THR A 89 -16.78 -9.31 3.02
N HIS A 90 -15.72 -10.08 2.79
CA HIS A 90 -15.83 -11.54 2.63
C HIS A 90 -16.30 -12.23 3.91
N LEU A 91 -15.82 -11.83 5.08
CA LEU A 91 -16.27 -12.40 6.36
C LEU A 91 -17.76 -12.13 6.62
N ILE A 92 -18.20 -10.89 6.40
CA ILE A 92 -19.60 -10.49 6.62
C ILE A 92 -20.55 -11.27 5.71
N HIS A 93 -20.14 -11.56 4.48
CA HIS A 93 -20.95 -12.29 3.50
C HIS A 93 -20.74 -13.82 3.55
N GLY A 94 -20.06 -14.34 4.59
CA GLY A 94 -19.87 -15.79 4.79
C GLY A 94 -18.87 -16.45 3.84
N GLN A 95 -18.10 -15.66 3.09
CA GLN A 95 -17.14 -16.12 2.08
C GLN A 95 -15.74 -16.34 2.69
N ASN A 96 -15.67 -17.10 3.78
CA ASN A 96 -14.45 -17.23 4.59
C ASN A 96 -13.24 -17.78 3.82
N GLN A 97 -13.47 -18.68 2.86
CA GLN A 97 -12.40 -19.22 2.01
C GLN A 97 -11.80 -18.15 1.10
N LEU A 98 -12.62 -17.21 0.62
CA LEU A 98 -12.17 -16.11 -0.24
C LEU A 98 -11.48 -15.00 0.55
N ALA A 99 -11.74 -14.89 1.86
CA ALA A 99 -11.06 -13.94 2.75
C ALA A 99 -9.56 -14.26 2.95
N VAL A 100 -9.12 -15.49 2.68
CA VAL A 100 -7.72 -15.90 2.85
C VAL A 100 -6.78 -15.14 1.91
N VAL A 101 -7.20 -14.92 0.66
CA VAL A 101 -6.39 -14.21 -0.35
C VAL A 101 -6.10 -12.75 0.05
N PRO A 102 -7.10 -11.89 0.36
CA PRO A 102 -6.83 -10.54 0.80
C PRO A 102 -6.06 -10.51 2.13
N LEU A 103 -6.28 -11.46 3.05
CA LEU A 103 -5.48 -11.55 4.27
C LEU A 103 -4.00 -11.80 3.98
N ALA A 104 -3.68 -12.78 3.12
CA ALA A 104 -2.30 -13.13 2.78
C ALA A 104 -1.56 -11.96 2.10
N LEU A 105 -2.21 -11.31 1.14
CA LEU A 105 -1.66 -10.14 0.45
C LEU A 105 -1.51 -8.95 1.41
N MET A 106 -2.45 -8.75 2.33
CA MET A 106 -2.39 -7.68 3.33
C MET A 106 -1.18 -7.87 4.25
N CYS A 107 -0.92 -9.09 4.73
CA CYS A 107 0.27 -9.39 5.54
C CYS A 107 1.58 -9.04 4.81
N GLN A 108 1.67 -9.35 3.51
CA GLN A 108 2.86 -9.00 2.70
C GLN A 108 3.03 -7.48 2.55
N LEU A 109 1.94 -6.75 2.33
CA LEU A 109 1.99 -5.28 2.24
C LEU A 109 2.34 -4.64 3.57
N LEU A 110 1.80 -5.12 4.69
CA LEU A 110 2.14 -4.62 6.02
C LEU A 110 3.62 -4.87 6.36
N MET A 111 4.15 -6.03 5.97
CA MET A 111 5.58 -6.31 6.08
C MET A 111 6.41 -5.31 5.26
N LEU A 112 6.03 -5.05 4.00
CA LEU A 112 6.71 -4.05 3.17
C LEU A 112 6.60 -2.63 3.74
N ALA A 113 5.43 -2.24 4.24
CA ALA A 113 5.22 -0.94 4.88
C ALA A 113 6.12 -0.80 6.12
N HIS A 114 6.20 -1.84 6.96
CA HIS A 114 7.07 -1.83 8.13
C HIS A 114 8.55 -1.67 7.74
N LEU A 115 9.03 -2.42 6.74
CA LEU A 115 10.41 -2.33 6.26
C LEU A 115 10.77 -0.97 5.65
N HIS A 116 9.79 -0.25 5.08
CA HIS A 116 10.01 1.08 4.50
C HIS A 116 9.64 2.25 5.43
N SER A 117 9.15 1.96 6.64
CA SER A 117 8.70 2.97 7.60
C SER A 117 9.84 3.86 8.13
N GLU A 118 11.05 3.31 8.31
CA GLU A 118 12.21 4.05 8.82
C GLU A 118 12.57 5.27 7.95
N ARG A 119 12.32 5.19 6.64
CA ARG A 119 12.61 6.29 5.71
C ARG A 119 11.65 7.46 5.89
N VAL A 120 10.40 7.15 6.22
CA VAL A 120 9.38 8.16 6.51
C VAL A 120 9.70 8.84 7.84
N VAL A 121 10.05 8.06 8.87
CA VAL A 121 10.49 8.59 10.17
C VAL A 121 11.70 9.52 10.01
N ALA A 122 12.72 9.10 9.25
CA ALA A 122 13.90 9.93 8.99
C ALA A 122 13.60 11.21 8.17
N GLN A 123 12.53 11.24 7.37
CA GLN A 123 12.07 12.47 6.72
C GLN A 123 11.39 13.41 7.71
N VAL A 124 10.51 12.88 8.56
CA VAL A 124 9.82 13.64 9.60
C VAL A 124 10.81 14.22 10.59
N GLU A 125 11.76 13.43 11.10
CA GLU A 125 12.80 13.91 12.00
C GLU A 125 13.64 15.04 11.39
N ARG A 126 13.95 14.96 10.09
CA ARG A 126 14.65 16.05 9.40
C ARG A 126 13.82 17.32 9.39
N LEU A 127 12.52 17.23 9.07
CA LEU A 127 11.62 18.38 9.07
C LEU A 127 11.47 19.00 10.47
N LEU A 128 11.32 18.16 11.50
CA LEU A 128 11.25 18.61 12.89
C LEU A 128 12.54 19.31 13.33
N ARG A 129 13.71 18.76 12.97
CA ARG A 129 15.01 19.40 13.24
C ARG A 129 15.14 20.76 12.56
N TRP A 130 14.68 20.91 11.32
CA TRP A 130 14.66 22.22 10.65
C TRP A 130 13.82 23.23 11.43
N TYR A 131 12.63 22.85 11.88
CA TYR A 131 11.77 23.72 12.68
C TYR A 131 12.41 24.14 14.02
N GLU A 132 13.04 23.20 14.73
CA GLU A 132 13.75 23.50 15.99
C GLU A 132 14.94 24.46 15.80
N LEU A 133 15.64 24.37 14.67
CA LEU A 133 16.79 25.23 14.36
C LEU A 133 16.33 26.65 14.03
N ASP A 134 15.28 26.81 13.24
CA ASP A 134 14.73 28.13 12.88
C ASP A 134 14.27 28.89 14.13
N GLY A 135 13.62 28.21 15.08
CA GLY A 135 13.25 28.80 16.37
C GLY A 135 14.44 29.28 17.21
N LYS A 136 15.56 28.54 17.18
CA LYS A 136 16.80 28.93 17.89
C LYS A 136 17.52 30.10 17.22
N ILE A 137 17.48 30.19 15.89
CA ILE A 137 18.13 31.27 15.12
C ILE A 137 17.36 32.59 15.31
N ALA A 138 16.02 32.54 15.29
CA ALA A 138 15.18 33.71 15.54
C ALA A 138 15.41 34.32 16.94
N PHE A 139 15.61 33.48 17.96
CA PHE A 139 15.91 33.93 19.33
C PHE A 139 17.29 34.61 19.44
N LYS A 140 18.30 34.12 18.71
CA LYS A 140 19.69 34.61 18.81
C LYS A 140 19.96 35.88 18.00
N SER A 141 19.07 36.24 17.07
CA SER A 141 19.17 37.44 16.21
C SER A 141 18.50 38.68 16.79
N GLY A 142 17.76 38.56 17.90
CA GLY A 142 17.00 39.65 18.53
C GLY A 142 17.64 40.25 19.79
N SER A 143 18.90 39.92 20.09
CA SER A 143 19.70 40.46 21.21
C SER A 143 20.92 41.20 20.69
#